data_AF-Q3A529-F1
#
_entry.id   AF-Q3A529-F1
#
_cell.length_a   1.000
_cell.length_b   1.000
_cell.length_c   1.000
_cell.angle_alpha   90.00
_cell.angle_beta   90.00
_cell.angle_gamma   90.00
#
_symmetry.space_group_name_H-M   'P 1'
#
loop_
_entity.id
_entity.type
_entity.pdbx_description
1 polymer ?
#
loop_
_entity_poly.entity_id
_entity_poly.type
_entity_poly.pdbx_seq_one_letter_code
_entity_poly.pdbx_strand_id
1 'polypeptide(L)'
;MIVPVILSGGSGSRLWPLSREMYPKQFLSLVNEKSMLQDTVTRLGDMADLAAPMVVCNESHRFIVADQMANIGHPPSAVLLEPIGRNTGPAVALAAMHAIAAGDDPVLLILPADHVIQDSEKFCETFAAAKSYALDGKLITFGVVPTVPETGYGYIRKGDPAQTGGNAGLAYDVVKFQEKPDVETARRYLDCGDYLWNSGIFMFLASRYLEELERFSPEIIEACRLALSSSRKKDHCIFFDSETFARCPGISIDHAVLEKTTEAVVLPLEAGWNDVGSWDALWAMASPDGNGDVVIGDVVRKDTRNSYFRATTRLLAAVGVEGVVVVETDDSVLVCSKDRVQDIKSVVDELRSKNRDEVVLNNTVYRPWGSYKCMDREQGFQVKRITVKPGASLSLQMHHHRAEHWIVVKGEAKVTRGDEILMLSENQSTYIPLGVIHRLENPGEIPLELIEVQSGSYLGEDDIVRLDDQYGR
;
A
#
# COMPACT_ATOMS: atom_id res chain seq x y z
N MET A 1 16.08 -5.19 19.99
CA MET A 1 15.73 -5.37 18.56
C MET A 1 14.53 -4.49 18.25
N ILE A 2 14.50 -3.87 17.07
CA ILE A 2 13.37 -3.09 16.54
C ILE A 2 12.77 -3.87 15.37
N VAL A 3 11.47 -4.13 15.40
CA VAL A 3 10.74 -4.79 14.30
C VAL A 3 9.87 -3.74 13.60
N PRO A 4 10.17 -3.38 12.33
CA PRO A 4 9.29 -2.54 11.54
C PRO A 4 7.97 -3.24 11.26
N VAL A 5 6.86 -2.53 11.45
CA VAL A 5 5.51 -3.00 11.12
C VAL A 5 4.93 -2.04 10.11
N ILE A 6 4.86 -2.46 8.85
CA ILE A 6 4.41 -1.64 7.74
C ILE A 6 2.90 -1.82 7.56
N LEU A 7 2.13 -0.77 7.78
CA LEU A 7 0.67 -0.77 7.60
C LEU A 7 0.31 -0.37 6.17
N SER A 8 -0.21 -1.33 5.40
CA SER A 8 -0.55 -1.21 3.98
C SER A 8 -2.05 -1.44 3.74
N GLY A 9 -2.89 -0.66 4.43
CA GLY A 9 -4.35 -0.77 4.40
C GLY A 9 -5.09 0.35 3.65
N GLY A 10 -4.40 1.41 3.22
CA GLY A 10 -5.02 2.54 2.53
C GLY A 10 -5.55 2.17 1.15
N SER A 11 -6.68 2.77 0.73
CA SER A 11 -7.24 2.63 -0.62
C SER A 11 -6.82 3.74 -1.59
N GLY A 12 -6.46 4.92 -1.07
CA GLY A 12 -5.90 6.02 -1.86
C GLY A 12 -6.85 6.73 -2.83
N SER A 13 -8.18 6.58 -2.69
CA SER A 13 -9.18 6.98 -3.71
C SER A 13 -9.12 8.42 -4.24
N ARG A 14 -8.54 9.36 -3.49
CA ARG A 14 -8.33 10.77 -3.93
C ARG A 14 -7.31 10.90 -5.06
N LEU A 15 -6.49 9.88 -5.29
CA LEU A 15 -5.50 9.81 -6.37
C LEU A 15 -6.00 9.01 -7.58
N TRP A 16 -7.31 8.74 -7.66
CA TRP A 16 -7.91 8.27 -8.91
C TRP A 16 -7.57 9.29 -10.02
N PRO A 17 -7.17 8.86 -11.23
CA PRO A 17 -7.25 7.51 -11.78
C PRO A 17 -5.98 6.66 -11.61
N LEU A 18 -4.94 7.12 -10.90
CA LEU A 18 -3.77 6.27 -10.65
C LEU A 18 -4.07 5.18 -9.62
N SER A 19 -4.73 5.54 -8.52
CA SER A 19 -5.09 4.58 -7.48
C SER A 19 -6.35 3.80 -7.87
N ARG A 20 -6.33 2.50 -7.59
CA ARG A 20 -7.46 1.55 -7.75
C ARG A 20 -7.61 0.73 -6.46
N GLU A 21 -8.76 0.10 -6.23
CA GLU A 21 -8.95 -0.74 -5.04
C GLU A 21 -7.94 -1.90 -4.95
N MET A 22 -7.61 -2.52 -6.10
CA MET A 22 -6.60 -3.59 -6.19
C MET A 22 -5.16 -3.08 -6.41
N TYR A 23 -4.99 -1.78 -6.63
CA TYR A 23 -3.69 -1.13 -6.79
C TYR A 23 -3.68 0.24 -6.08
N PRO A 24 -3.79 0.26 -4.74
CA PRO A 24 -3.90 1.48 -3.97
C PRO A 24 -2.58 2.27 -3.90
N LYS A 25 -2.66 3.48 -3.34
CA LYS A 25 -1.59 4.50 -3.44
C LYS A 25 -0.21 4.03 -2.97
N GLN A 26 -0.14 3.20 -1.95
CA GLN A 26 1.13 2.72 -1.39
C GLN A 26 1.96 1.91 -2.41
N PHE A 27 1.31 1.36 -3.44
CA PHE A 27 1.98 0.60 -4.47
C PHE A 27 2.38 1.44 -5.69
N LEU A 28 2.01 2.71 -5.72
CA LEU A 28 2.31 3.63 -6.81
C LEU A 28 3.70 4.27 -6.66
N SER A 29 4.41 4.38 -7.77
CA SER A 29 5.61 5.20 -7.92
C SER A 29 5.22 6.67 -8.16
N LEU A 30 4.99 7.41 -7.07
CA LEU A 30 4.43 8.77 -7.12
C LEU A 30 5.49 9.86 -7.18
N VAL A 31 6.58 9.70 -6.41
CA VAL A 31 7.62 10.72 -6.22
C VAL A 31 8.93 10.34 -6.93
N ASN A 32 9.27 9.06 -6.94
CA ASN A 32 10.45 8.51 -7.59
C ASN A 32 10.10 7.17 -8.27
N GLU A 33 11.10 6.40 -8.69
CA GLU A 33 10.90 5.12 -9.39
C GLU A 33 10.33 4.00 -8.50
N LYS A 34 10.59 4.05 -7.19
CA LYS A 34 10.09 3.10 -6.20
C LYS A 34 8.64 3.43 -5.82
N SER A 35 7.90 2.40 -5.41
CA SER A 35 6.61 2.60 -4.77
C SER A 35 6.76 3.22 -3.38
N MET A 36 5.68 3.81 -2.85
CA MET A 36 5.71 4.34 -1.48
C MET A 36 6.02 3.25 -0.44
N LEU A 37 5.50 2.03 -0.62
CA LEU A 37 5.82 0.87 0.22
C LEU A 37 7.33 0.58 0.19
N GLN A 38 7.93 0.56 -0.99
CA GLN A 38 9.35 0.31 -1.17
C GLN A 38 10.19 1.43 -0.54
N ASP A 39 9.78 2.69 -0.67
CA ASP A 39 10.44 3.82 -0.03
C ASP A 39 10.34 3.74 1.50
N THR A 40 9.20 3.32 2.06
CA THR A 40 9.02 3.16 3.51
C THR A 40 9.95 2.10 4.09
N VAL A 41 10.21 1.02 3.36
CA VAL A 41 11.12 -0.03 3.81
C VAL A 41 12.58 0.40 3.62
N THR A 42 12.93 0.89 2.43
CA THR A 42 14.32 1.21 2.11
C THR A 42 14.85 2.45 2.83
N ARG A 43 13.99 3.39 3.26
CA ARG A 43 14.43 4.55 4.06
C ARG A 43 14.97 4.20 5.45
N LEU A 44 14.60 3.05 5.99
CA LEU A 44 15.13 2.58 7.28
C LEU A 44 16.63 2.22 7.20
N GLY A 45 17.14 2.03 5.98
CA GLY A 45 18.56 1.81 5.71
C GLY A 45 19.19 0.72 6.59
N ASP A 46 20.41 0.99 7.04
CA ASP A 46 21.17 0.11 7.94
C ASP A 46 21.02 0.51 9.41
N MET A 47 19.84 0.98 9.82
CA MET A 47 19.56 1.31 11.22
C MET A 47 19.95 0.12 12.12
N ALA A 48 20.73 0.40 13.17
CA ALA A 48 21.18 -0.64 14.09
C ALA A 48 19.99 -1.33 14.80
N ASP A 49 20.13 -2.63 15.06
CA ASP A 49 19.13 -3.49 15.70
C ASP A 49 17.81 -3.67 14.94
N LEU A 50 17.76 -3.35 13.65
CA LEU A 50 16.58 -3.54 12.80
C LEU A 50 16.40 -5.02 12.40
N ALA A 51 15.21 -5.55 12.65
CA ALA A 51 14.79 -6.86 12.16
C ALA A 51 14.14 -6.75 10.77
N ALA A 52 13.94 -7.90 10.12
CA ALA A 52 13.16 -7.97 8.88
C ALA A 52 11.71 -7.48 9.12
N PRO A 53 11.16 -6.66 8.21
CA PRO A 53 9.88 -5.99 8.43
C PRO A 53 8.71 -6.98 8.43
N MET A 54 7.70 -6.72 9.26
CA MET A 54 6.37 -7.30 9.12
C MET A 54 5.50 -6.36 8.29
N VAL A 55 4.66 -6.92 7.42
CA VAL A 55 3.69 -6.13 6.64
C VAL A 55 2.27 -6.55 7.02
N VAL A 56 1.41 -5.59 7.31
CA VAL A 56 -0.02 -5.81 7.50
C VAL A 56 -0.75 -5.22 6.29
N CYS A 57 -1.47 -6.05 5.55
CA CYS A 57 -2.20 -5.61 4.35
C CYS A 57 -3.49 -6.40 4.15
N ASN A 58 -4.35 -5.92 3.25
CA ASN A 58 -5.52 -6.71 2.86
C ASN A 58 -5.08 -7.99 2.13
N GLU A 59 -5.81 -9.09 2.34
CA GLU A 59 -5.54 -10.37 1.70
C GLU A 59 -5.42 -10.27 0.16
N SER A 60 -6.22 -9.40 -0.46
CA SER A 60 -6.19 -9.15 -1.91
C SER A 60 -4.87 -8.56 -2.42
N HIS A 61 -4.11 -7.90 -1.54
CA HIS A 61 -2.84 -7.25 -1.86
C HIS A 61 -1.60 -8.12 -1.56
N ARG A 62 -1.78 -9.36 -1.08
CA ARG A 62 -0.66 -10.23 -0.67
C ARG A 62 0.39 -10.42 -1.76
N PHE A 63 -0.04 -10.55 -3.02
CA PHE A 63 0.87 -10.84 -4.14
C PHE A 63 1.67 -9.62 -4.57
N ILE A 64 1.05 -8.44 -4.58
CA ILE A 64 1.74 -7.20 -4.91
C ILE A 64 2.73 -6.80 -3.81
N VAL A 65 2.37 -6.99 -2.54
CA VAL A 65 3.31 -6.80 -1.42
C VAL A 65 4.51 -7.74 -1.59
N ALA A 66 4.28 -9.03 -1.80
CA ALA A 66 5.38 -9.98 -1.99
C ALA A 66 6.29 -9.60 -3.18
N ASP A 67 5.70 -9.18 -4.30
CA ASP A 67 6.45 -8.73 -5.48
C ASP A 67 7.30 -7.49 -5.19
N GLN A 68 6.69 -6.43 -4.65
CA GLN A 68 7.40 -5.17 -4.40
C GLN A 68 8.51 -5.31 -3.36
N MET A 69 8.29 -6.12 -2.31
CA MET A 69 9.30 -6.40 -1.29
C MET A 69 10.46 -7.24 -1.84
N ALA A 70 10.18 -8.22 -2.72
CA ALA A 70 11.21 -8.98 -3.40
C ALA A 70 12.05 -8.11 -4.34
N ASN A 71 11.43 -7.17 -5.06
CA ASN A 71 12.13 -6.28 -6.00
C ASN A 71 13.17 -5.37 -5.33
N ILE A 72 13.03 -5.10 -4.03
CA ILE A 72 14.01 -4.32 -3.24
C ILE A 72 14.95 -5.20 -2.42
N GLY A 73 14.84 -6.53 -2.47
CA GLY A 73 15.69 -7.43 -1.71
C GLY A 73 15.41 -7.46 -0.20
N HIS A 74 14.23 -6.99 0.24
CA HIS A 74 13.83 -6.97 1.65
C HIS A 74 12.57 -7.83 1.86
N PRO A 75 12.67 -9.18 1.81
CA PRO A 75 11.51 -10.02 2.06
C PRO A 75 10.97 -9.80 3.49
N PRO A 76 9.65 -9.73 3.66
CA PRO A 76 9.06 -9.55 4.98
C PRO A 76 9.23 -10.80 5.84
N SER A 77 9.43 -10.63 7.15
CA SER A 77 9.47 -11.73 8.12
C SER A 77 8.11 -12.41 8.25
N ALA A 78 7.04 -11.60 8.20
CA ALA A 78 5.65 -12.03 8.17
C ALA A 78 4.78 -11.04 7.37
N VAL A 79 3.75 -11.56 6.72
CA VAL A 79 2.69 -10.79 6.07
C VAL A 79 1.36 -11.17 6.70
N LEU A 80 0.78 -10.24 7.47
CA LEU A 80 -0.49 -10.42 8.17
C LEU A 80 -1.61 -9.97 7.22
N LEU A 81 -2.46 -10.90 6.80
CA LEU A 81 -3.45 -10.68 5.74
C LEU A 81 -4.84 -10.44 6.32
N GLU A 82 -5.24 -9.18 6.40
CA GLU A 82 -6.58 -8.79 6.83
C GLU A 82 -7.62 -9.17 5.76
N PRO A 83 -8.62 -10.02 6.08
CA PRO A 83 -9.68 -10.33 5.12
C PRO A 83 -10.60 -9.12 4.88
N ILE A 84 -10.74 -8.24 5.88
CA ILE A 84 -11.57 -7.04 5.85
C ILE A 84 -10.82 -5.94 6.64
N GLY A 85 -10.78 -4.71 6.13
CA GLY A 85 -10.09 -3.63 6.84
C GLY A 85 -10.77 -3.25 8.17
N ARG A 86 -10.00 -3.22 9.26
CA ARG A 86 -10.47 -2.84 10.61
C ARG A 86 -9.70 -1.69 11.24
N ASN A 87 -9.07 -0.85 10.42
CA ASN A 87 -8.28 0.31 10.85
C ASN A 87 -7.02 -0.12 11.65
N THR A 88 -6.24 0.82 12.17
CA THR A 88 -4.87 0.55 12.64
C THR A 88 -4.77 -0.16 13.98
N GLY A 89 -5.76 -0.04 14.88
CA GLY A 89 -5.70 -0.66 16.21
C GLY A 89 -5.60 -2.19 16.14
N PRO A 90 -6.55 -2.88 15.50
CA PRO A 90 -6.50 -4.33 15.28
C PRO A 90 -5.28 -4.79 14.47
N ALA A 91 -4.88 -4.02 13.45
CA ALA A 91 -3.72 -4.34 12.62
C ALA A 91 -2.42 -4.39 13.46
N VAL A 92 -2.21 -3.38 14.31
CA VAL A 92 -1.06 -3.33 15.22
C VAL A 92 -1.17 -4.39 16.31
N ALA A 93 -2.38 -4.69 16.81
CA ALA A 93 -2.59 -5.74 17.81
C ALA A 93 -2.19 -7.12 17.30
N LEU A 94 -2.59 -7.46 16.07
CA LEU A 94 -2.17 -8.70 15.41
C LEU A 94 -0.65 -8.78 15.24
N ALA A 95 -0.03 -7.67 14.81
CA ALA A 95 1.41 -7.60 14.65
C ALA A 95 2.16 -7.76 15.99
N ALA A 96 1.70 -7.09 17.04
CA ALA A 96 2.30 -7.18 18.37
C ALA A 96 2.17 -8.58 18.97
N MET A 97 0.97 -9.18 18.91
CA MET A 97 0.75 -10.56 19.37
C MET A 97 1.60 -11.57 18.59
N HIS A 98 1.76 -11.36 17.27
CA HIS A 98 2.62 -12.19 16.46
C HIS A 98 4.10 -12.06 16.85
N ALA A 99 4.56 -10.82 17.08
CA ALA A 99 5.95 -10.54 17.44
C ALA A 99 6.38 -11.18 18.77
N ILE A 100 5.47 -11.23 19.76
CA ILE A 100 5.77 -11.84 21.08
C ILE A 100 5.54 -13.36 21.12
N ALA A 101 4.97 -13.95 20.07
CA ALA A 101 4.58 -15.37 20.09
C ALA A 101 5.78 -16.33 20.25
N ALA A 102 6.99 -15.89 19.90
CA ALA A 102 8.22 -16.65 20.06
C ALA A 102 8.86 -16.52 21.46
N GLY A 103 8.26 -15.75 22.37
CA GLY A 103 8.79 -15.50 23.72
C GLY A 103 9.71 -14.28 23.84
N ASP A 104 9.94 -13.56 22.74
CA ASP A 104 10.63 -12.27 22.73
C ASP A 104 9.65 -11.12 23.03
N ASP A 105 10.18 -9.94 23.37
CA ASP A 105 9.41 -8.71 23.50
C ASP A 105 10.12 -7.56 22.77
N PRO A 106 10.00 -7.50 21.43
CA PRO A 106 10.70 -6.50 20.63
C PRO A 106 10.03 -5.12 20.73
N VAL A 107 10.81 -4.08 20.43
CA VAL A 107 10.27 -2.76 20.14
C VAL A 107 9.66 -2.80 18.74
N LEU A 108 8.40 -2.44 18.60
CA LEU A 108 7.73 -2.31 17.31
C LEU A 108 7.86 -0.88 16.81
N LEU A 109 8.18 -0.70 15.53
CA LEU A 109 8.14 0.58 14.84
C LEU A 109 7.04 0.54 13.79
N ILE A 110 5.91 1.17 14.09
CA ILE A 110 4.71 1.17 13.25
C ILE A 110 4.81 2.27 12.20
N LEU A 111 4.74 1.90 10.92
CA LEU A 111 4.97 2.78 9.79
C LEU A 111 3.85 2.66 8.76
N PRO A 112 3.14 3.75 8.44
CA PRO A 112 2.25 3.78 7.28
C PRO A 112 3.04 3.61 5.97
N ALA A 113 2.54 2.78 5.06
CA ALA A 113 3.20 2.47 3.79
C ALA A 113 3.13 3.60 2.75
N ASP A 114 2.45 4.69 3.07
CA ASP A 114 1.93 5.68 2.15
C ASP A 114 2.31 7.12 2.51
N HIS A 115 3.43 7.29 3.23
CA HIS A 115 4.02 8.58 3.57
C HIS A 115 5.32 8.84 2.80
N VAL A 116 5.55 10.10 2.45
CA VAL A 116 6.83 10.58 1.92
C VAL A 116 7.63 11.18 3.06
N ILE A 117 8.92 10.83 3.11
CA ILE A 117 9.92 11.37 4.01
C ILE A 117 11.09 11.78 3.13
N GLN A 118 11.49 13.05 3.19
CA GLN A 118 12.57 13.59 2.35
C GLN A 118 13.96 13.34 2.94
N ASP A 119 14.07 13.41 4.27
CA ASP A 119 15.34 13.29 5.00
C ASP A 119 15.36 11.99 5.80
N SER A 120 15.82 10.91 5.14
CA SER A 120 15.91 9.57 5.75
C SER A 120 16.92 9.50 6.89
N GLU A 121 17.96 10.35 6.89
CA GLU A 121 18.99 10.35 7.94
C GLU A 121 18.40 10.87 9.25
N LYS A 122 17.79 12.06 9.23
CA LYS A 122 17.09 12.62 10.42
C LYS A 122 15.96 11.73 10.90
N PHE A 123 15.25 11.10 9.96
CA PHE A 123 14.20 10.13 10.27
C PHE A 123 14.75 8.98 11.12
N CYS A 124 15.85 8.38 10.69
CA CYS A 124 16.50 7.28 11.40
C CYS A 124 17.11 7.71 12.74
N GLU A 125 17.73 8.89 12.80
CA GLU A 125 18.27 9.47 14.04
C GLU A 125 17.16 9.66 15.10
N THR A 126 16.02 10.20 14.68
CA THR A 126 14.86 10.42 15.57
C THR A 126 14.35 9.11 16.16
N PHE A 127 14.31 8.04 15.37
CA PHE A 127 13.87 6.72 15.81
C PHE A 127 14.87 6.02 16.71
N ALA A 128 16.16 6.14 16.39
CA ALA A 128 17.23 5.65 17.26
C ALA A 128 17.17 6.32 18.64
N ALA A 129 16.89 7.62 18.69
CA ALA A 129 16.71 8.34 19.94
C ALA A 129 15.45 7.90 20.72
N ALA A 130 14.35 7.65 20.01
CA ALA A 130 13.06 7.22 20.56
C ALA A 130 13.11 5.84 21.25
N LYS A 131 13.99 4.95 20.78
CA LYS A 131 14.10 3.57 21.28
C LYS A 131 14.25 3.50 22.81
N SER A 132 15.03 4.41 23.40
CA SER A 132 15.23 4.44 24.85
C SER A 132 13.92 4.66 25.63
N TYR A 133 13.05 5.54 25.15
CA TYR A 133 11.73 5.76 25.72
C TYR A 133 10.83 4.53 25.60
N ALA A 134 10.92 3.79 24.48
CA ALA A 134 10.12 2.58 24.28
C ALA A 134 10.50 1.50 25.30
N LEU A 135 11.80 1.33 25.55
CA LEU A 135 12.34 0.40 26.54
C LEU A 135 11.97 0.79 27.97
N ASP A 136 11.76 2.08 28.23
CA ASP A 136 11.24 2.61 29.51
C ASP A 136 9.70 2.48 29.63
N GLY A 137 9.04 1.80 28.68
CA GLY A 137 7.61 1.50 28.73
C GLY A 137 6.69 2.63 28.23
N LYS A 138 7.24 3.64 27.54
CA LYS A 138 6.44 4.71 26.91
C LYS A 138 5.86 4.28 25.57
N LEU A 139 4.74 4.90 25.20
CA LEU A 139 4.13 4.78 23.87
C LEU A 139 4.49 6.03 23.07
N ILE A 140 5.37 5.88 22.09
CA ILE A 140 5.90 7.00 21.32
C ILE A 140 5.03 7.24 20.10
N THR A 141 4.67 8.50 19.86
CA THR A 141 4.20 9.01 18.59
C THR A 141 5.19 10.05 18.04
N PHE A 142 5.22 10.24 16.73
CA PHE A 142 6.10 11.22 16.10
C PHE A 142 5.26 12.39 15.56
N GLY A 143 5.57 13.59 16.00
CA GLY A 143 4.81 14.80 15.71
C GLY A 143 5.50 15.69 14.68
N VAL A 144 4.85 16.03 13.57
CA VAL A 144 5.41 16.94 12.55
C VAL A 144 5.08 18.38 12.92
N VAL A 145 6.06 19.27 12.80
CA VAL A 145 5.85 20.71 13.09
C VAL A 145 4.88 21.30 12.06
N PRO A 146 3.70 21.82 12.47
CA PRO A 146 2.73 22.39 11.55
C PRO A 146 3.31 23.63 10.86
N THR A 147 3.16 23.70 9.54
CA THR A 147 3.53 24.88 8.74
C THR A 147 2.33 25.64 8.21
N VAL A 148 1.16 25.00 8.23
CA VAL A 148 -0.13 25.56 7.78
C VAL A 148 -1.25 25.07 8.73
N PRO A 149 -2.42 25.74 8.77
CA PRO A 149 -3.56 25.29 9.56
C PRO A 149 -4.34 24.18 8.83
N GLU A 150 -3.75 22.98 8.72
CA GLU A 150 -4.37 21.83 8.07
C GLU A 150 -5.53 21.26 8.89
N THR A 151 -6.65 20.94 8.24
CA THR A 151 -7.85 20.40 8.89
C THR A 151 -8.02 18.90 8.69
N GLY A 152 -7.27 18.31 7.74
CA GLY A 152 -7.27 16.88 7.46
C GLY A 152 -6.46 16.02 8.43
N TYR A 153 -5.60 16.62 9.24
CA TYR A 153 -4.67 15.91 10.14
C TYR A 153 -5.16 15.85 11.58
N GLY A 154 -4.65 14.85 12.30
CA GLY A 154 -4.70 14.83 13.77
C GLY A 154 -3.65 15.77 14.35
N TYR A 155 -3.93 16.36 15.50
CA TYR A 155 -3.03 17.23 16.24
C TYR A 155 -2.72 16.62 17.61
N ILE A 156 -1.48 16.79 18.07
CA ILE A 156 -0.95 16.33 19.34
C ILE A 156 -0.52 17.56 20.12
N ARG A 157 -1.12 17.81 21.28
CA ARG A 157 -0.64 18.86 22.19
C ARG A 157 0.52 18.30 23.01
N LYS A 158 1.71 18.88 22.84
CA LYS A 158 2.87 18.56 23.68
C LYS A 158 2.74 19.24 25.04
N GLY A 159 3.21 18.55 26.08
CA GLY A 159 3.31 19.02 27.45
C GLY A 159 4.76 19.33 27.81
N ASP A 160 5.12 19.02 29.06
CA ASP A 160 6.47 19.21 29.55
C ASP A 160 7.46 18.21 28.90
N PRO A 161 8.76 18.55 28.83
CA PRO A 161 9.78 17.61 28.37
C PRO A 161 9.82 16.35 29.25
N ALA A 162 9.74 15.19 28.61
CA ALA A 162 9.79 13.90 29.27
C ALA A 162 11.16 13.70 29.94
N GLN A 163 11.13 13.43 31.24
CA GLN A 163 12.31 13.29 32.10
C GLN A 163 12.90 11.86 32.11
N THR A 164 12.20 10.90 31.52
CA THR A 164 12.62 9.49 31.39
C THR A 164 13.37 9.27 30.07
N GLY A 165 14.13 8.19 29.92
CA GLY A 165 14.92 7.88 28.72
C GLY A 165 16.36 8.39 28.76
N GLY A 166 17.29 7.62 28.19
CA GLY A 166 18.71 7.98 28.07
C GLY A 166 18.99 9.25 27.24
N ASN A 167 17.97 9.78 26.56
CA ASN A 167 17.98 11.03 25.80
C ASN A 167 16.99 12.06 26.36
N ALA A 168 16.91 12.19 27.69
CA ALA A 168 15.99 13.10 28.39
C ALA A 168 15.94 14.50 27.74
N GLY A 169 14.73 15.01 27.50
CA GLY A 169 14.49 16.32 26.88
C GLY A 169 14.23 16.33 25.37
N LEU A 170 14.37 15.19 24.65
CA LEU A 170 14.01 15.10 23.23
C LEU A 170 12.53 14.77 22.98
N ALA A 171 11.88 14.13 23.93
CA ALA A 171 10.45 13.83 23.90
C ALA A 171 9.66 14.74 24.85
N TYR A 172 8.38 14.91 24.57
CA TYR A 172 7.43 15.67 25.40
C TYR A 172 6.26 14.77 25.80
N ASP A 173 5.72 14.95 26.99
CA ASP A 173 4.51 14.24 27.39
C ASP A 173 3.34 14.64 26.48
N VAL A 174 2.45 13.70 26.15
CA VAL A 174 1.25 14.03 25.37
C VAL A 174 0.15 14.48 26.31
N VAL A 175 -0.30 15.73 26.16
CA VAL A 175 -1.40 16.28 26.96
C VAL A 175 -2.75 15.82 26.40
N LYS A 176 -2.89 15.87 25.07
CA LYS A 176 -4.14 15.53 24.39
C LYS A 176 -3.93 15.31 22.89
N PHE A 177 -4.68 14.37 22.31
CA PHE A 177 -4.89 14.27 20.87
C PHE A 177 -6.19 14.95 20.45
N GLN A 178 -6.19 15.55 19.25
CA GLN A 178 -7.35 16.18 18.66
C GLN A 178 -7.40 15.85 17.17
N GLU A 179 -8.41 15.09 16.74
CA GLU A 179 -8.56 14.74 15.33
C GLU A 179 -9.32 15.82 14.55
N LYS A 180 -8.78 16.20 13.38
CA LYS A 180 -9.44 16.98 12.32
C LYS A 180 -10.20 18.22 12.83
N PRO A 181 -9.48 19.21 13.41
CA PRO A 181 -10.09 20.43 13.89
C PRO A 181 -10.68 21.28 12.73
N ASP A 182 -11.58 22.20 13.06
CA ASP A 182 -11.99 23.25 12.13
C ASP A 182 -10.82 24.23 11.85
N VAL A 183 -10.96 25.03 10.78
CA VAL A 183 -9.90 25.95 10.32
C VAL A 183 -9.50 27.01 11.35
N GLU A 184 -10.42 27.49 12.19
CA GLU A 184 -10.11 28.48 13.22
C GLU A 184 -9.31 27.83 14.34
N THR A 185 -9.71 26.63 14.74
CA THR A 185 -9.02 25.83 15.75
C THR A 185 -7.62 25.43 15.27
N ALA A 186 -7.48 24.98 14.02
CA ALA A 186 -6.18 24.66 13.41
C ALA A 186 -5.24 25.88 13.36
N ARG A 187 -5.77 27.07 13.08
CA ARG A 187 -5.00 28.33 13.12
C ARG A 187 -4.53 28.65 14.53
N ARG A 188 -5.38 28.49 15.54
CA ARG A 188 -4.97 28.68 16.95
C ARG A 188 -3.88 27.70 17.37
N TYR A 189 -3.94 26.45 16.91
CA TYR A 189 -2.91 25.43 17.18
C TYR A 189 -1.56 25.79 16.55
N LEU A 190 -1.58 26.31 15.32
CA LEU A 190 -0.38 26.82 14.66
C LEU A 190 0.20 28.02 15.41
N ASP A 191 -0.64 29.00 15.77
CA ASP A 191 -0.21 30.24 16.41
C ASP A 191 0.40 30.02 17.81
N CYS A 192 -0.08 29.02 18.56
CA CYS A 192 0.42 28.77 19.92
C CYS A 192 1.71 27.93 19.97
N GLY A 193 2.07 27.20 18.91
CA GLY A 193 3.32 26.42 18.82
C GLY A 193 3.42 25.18 19.72
N ASP A 194 2.38 24.89 20.49
CA ASP A 194 2.28 23.75 21.42
C ASP A 194 1.67 22.49 20.79
N TYR A 195 1.36 22.53 19.49
CA TYR A 195 0.76 21.42 18.79
C TYR A 195 1.65 20.93 17.64
N LEU A 196 1.64 19.62 17.46
CA LEU A 196 2.29 18.90 16.37
C LEU A 196 1.24 18.13 15.56
N TRP A 197 1.45 17.93 14.27
CA TRP A 197 0.63 17.00 13.50
C TRP A 197 0.96 15.56 13.85
N ASN A 198 -0.06 14.73 14.03
CA ASN A 198 0.10 13.30 14.21
C ASN A 198 0.54 12.67 12.88
N SER A 199 1.78 12.15 12.84
CA SER A 199 2.32 11.50 11.64
C SER A 199 1.77 10.09 11.40
N GLY A 200 1.01 9.51 12.34
CA GLY A 200 0.57 8.11 12.26
C GLY A 200 1.69 7.08 12.40
N ILE A 201 2.89 7.52 12.80
CA ILE A 201 4.05 6.66 13.10
C ILE A 201 4.12 6.49 14.61
N PHE A 202 4.37 5.26 15.05
CA PHE A 202 4.45 4.92 16.48
C PHE A 202 5.62 4.00 16.80
N MET A 203 6.11 4.06 18.03
CA MET A 203 7.13 3.15 18.54
C MET A 203 6.83 2.76 19.98
N PHE A 204 6.90 1.47 20.31
CA PHE A 204 6.67 0.95 21.67
C PHE A 204 7.10 -0.50 21.80
N LEU A 205 7.29 -0.99 23.03
CA LEU A 205 7.37 -2.42 23.30
C LEU A 205 6.05 -3.12 22.92
N ALA A 206 6.16 -4.30 22.32
CA ALA A 206 5.00 -5.07 21.89
C ALA A 206 4.10 -5.43 23.08
N SER A 207 4.69 -5.90 24.18
CA SER A 207 3.97 -6.19 25.44
C SER A 207 3.23 -4.97 25.97
N ARG A 208 3.91 -3.82 26.05
CA ARG A 208 3.36 -2.59 26.62
C ARG A 208 2.15 -2.07 25.86
N TYR A 209 2.19 -2.14 24.53
CA TYR A 209 1.03 -1.80 23.71
C TYR A 209 -0.17 -2.73 23.99
N LEU A 210 0.08 -4.04 24.09
CA LEU A 210 -0.97 -5.02 24.36
C LEU A 210 -1.58 -4.83 25.76
N GLU A 211 -0.79 -4.47 26.77
CA GLU A 211 -1.27 -4.14 28.13
C GLU A 211 -2.23 -2.94 28.11
N GLU A 212 -1.83 -1.84 27.44
CA GLU A 212 -2.67 -0.65 27.34
C GLU A 212 -3.94 -0.91 26.51
N LEU A 213 -3.81 -1.71 25.44
CA LEU A 213 -4.96 -2.11 24.62
C LEU A 213 -5.92 -3.01 25.40
N GLU A 214 -5.43 -3.95 26.21
CA GLU A 214 -6.27 -4.79 27.08
C GLU A 214 -7.03 -3.95 28.12
N ARG A 215 -6.41 -2.88 28.61
CA ARG A 215 -7.05 -1.95 29.55
C ARG A 215 -8.17 -1.13 28.92
N PHE A 216 -7.98 -0.63 27.69
CA PHE A 216 -8.87 0.35 27.09
C PHE A 216 -9.81 -0.18 26.01
N SER A 217 -9.46 -1.31 25.40
CA SER A 217 -10.21 -1.99 24.34
C SER A 217 -9.99 -3.52 24.40
N PRO A 218 -10.33 -4.19 25.51
CA PRO A 218 -10.16 -5.64 25.69
C PRO A 218 -10.85 -6.47 24.60
N GLU A 219 -11.92 -5.96 24.01
CA GLU A 219 -12.63 -6.59 22.91
C GLU A 219 -11.78 -6.80 21.65
N ILE A 220 -10.80 -5.91 21.39
CA ILE A 220 -9.86 -6.04 20.27
C ILE A 220 -8.86 -7.15 20.58
N ILE A 221 -8.33 -7.18 21.80
CA ILE A 221 -7.40 -8.23 22.25
C ILE A 221 -8.05 -9.61 22.06
N GLU A 222 -9.28 -9.79 22.54
CA GLU A 222 -9.94 -11.08 22.46
C GLU A 222 -10.23 -11.49 21.01
N ALA A 223 -10.70 -10.56 20.17
CA ALA A 223 -10.95 -10.83 18.76
C ALA A 223 -9.65 -11.16 17.99
N CYS A 224 -8.57 -10.41 18.22
CA CYS A 224 -7.26 -10.65 17.60
C CYS A 224 -6.65 -11.98 18.06
N ARG A 225 -6.77 -12.32 19.35
CA ARG A 225 -6.31 -13.61 19.89
C ARG A 225 -7.04 -14.78 19.25
N LEU A 226 -8.37 -14.68 19.11
CA LEU A 226 -9.18 -15.70 18.44
C LEU A 226 -8.82 -15.83 16.95
N ALA A 227 -8.66 -14.71 16.25
CA ALA A 227 -8.24 -14.68 14.85
C ALA A 227 -6.86 -15.33 14.65
N LEU A 228 -5.90 -15.08 15.55
CA LEU A 228 -4.58 -15.70 15.52
C LEU A 228 -4.64 -17.21 15.81
N SER A 229 -5.44 -17.65 16.78
CA SER A 229 -5.56 -19.08 17.12
C SER A 229 -6.17 -19.92 16.00
N SER A 230 -7.02 -19.32 15.17
CA SER A 230 -7.67 -19.94 14.02
C SER A 230 -6.95 -19.64 12.69
N SER A 231 -5.82 -18.93 12.76
CA SER A 231 -5.09 -18.51 11.57
C SER A 231 -4.46 -19.68 10.82
N ARG A 232 -4.40 -19.55 9.50
CA ARG A 232 -3.65 -20.47 8.63
C ARG A 232 -2.35 -19.81 8.22
N LYS A 233 -1.24 -20.53 8.35
CA LYS A 233 0.08 -20.07 7.91
C LYS A 233 0.47 -20.77 6.62
N LYS A 234 0.92 -20.00 5.63
CA LYS A 234 1.54 -20.52 4.41
C LYS A 234 2.70 -19.61 4.04
N ASP A 235 3.90 -20.17 3.95
CA ASP A 235 5.15 -19.42 3.78
C ASP A 235 5.25 -18.32 4.86
N HIS A 236 5.49 -17.06 4.45
CA HIS A 236 5.49 -15.90 5.34
C HIS A 236 4.09 -15.28 5.56
N CYS A 237 3.04 -15.81 4.94
CA CYS A 237 1.69 -15.24 5.00
C CYS A 237 0.87 -15.87 6.15
N ILE A 238 0.13 -15.02 6.85
CA ILE A 238 -0.80 -15.39 7.92
C ILE A 238 -2.20 -14.96 7.51
N PHE A 239 -3.06 -15.95 7.29
CA PHE A 239 -4.45 -15.76 6.87
C PHE A 239 -5.36 -15.84 8.08
N PHE A 240 -6.18 -14.81 8.27
CA PHE A 240 -7.20 -14.81 9.32
C PHE A 240 -8.55 -15.26 8.76
N ASP A 241 -9.32 -15.98 9.57
CA ASP A 241 -10.71 -16.30 9.23
C ASP A 241 -11.55 -15.01 9.18
N SER A 242 -12.23 -14.81 8.05
CA SER A 242 -13.06 -13.63 7.80
C SER A 242 -14.22 -13.49 8.78
N GLU A 243 -14.89 -14.57 9.17
CA GLU A 243 -16.05 -14.50 10.08
C GLU A 243 -15.60 -14.12 11.50
N THR A 244 -14.50 -14.73 11.94
CA THR A 244 -13.87 -14.44 13.22
C THR A 244 -13.36 -13.00 13.27
N PHE A 245 -12.58 -12.58 12.27
CA PHE A 245 -11.99 -11.23 12.24
C PHE A 245 -13.05 -10.12 12.09
N ALA A 246 -14.17 -10.41 11.41
CA ALA A 246 -15.27 -9.45 11.26
C ALA A 246 -15.92 -9.02 12.60
N ARG A 247 -15.71 -9.78 13.68
CA ARG A 247 -16.17 -9.42 15.03
C ARG A 247 -15.29 -8.39 15.71
N CYS A 248 -14.06 -8.18 15.22
CA CYS A 248 -13.15 -7.19 15.77
C CYS A 248 -13.67 -5.77 15.48
N PRO A 249 -13.74 -4.87 16.48
CA PRO A 249 -14.10 -3.48 16.24
C PRO A 249 -13.12 -2.79 15.29
N GLY A 250 -13.66 -1.98 14.37
CA GLY A 250 -12.84 -1.17 13.48
C GLY A 250 -12.49 0.18 14.12
N ILE A 251 -11.30 0.32 14.68
CA ILE A 251 -10.87 1.53 15.41
C ILE A 251 -9.37 1.78 15.21
N SER A 252 -8.96 3.04 15.11
CA SER A 252 -7.53 3.36 15.00
C SER A 252 -6.82 3.21 16.34
N ILE A 253 -5.51 3.01 16.30
CA ILE A 253 -4.67 2.98 17.50
C ILE A 253 -4.77 4.28 18.32
N ASP A 254 -4.95 5.41 17.65
CA ASP A 254 -5.10 6.73 18.26
C ASP A 254 -6.28 6.74 19.23
N HIS A 255 -7.46 6.31 18.75
CA HIS A 255 -8.69 6.25 19.55
C HIS A 255 -8.73 5.08 20.53
N ALA A 256 -8.15 3.93 20.14
CA ALA A 256 -8.19 2.74 20.98
C ALA A 256 -7.34 2.93 22.24
N VAL A 257 -6.15 3.52 22.10
CA VAL A 257 -5.12 3.56 23.13
C VAL A 257 -4.57 4.96 23.39
N LEU A 258 -4.05 5.64 22.37
CA LEU A 258 -3.20 6.82 22.59
C LEU A 258 -3.95 8.01 23.17
N GLU A 259 -5.23 8.18 22.85
CA GLU A 259 -6.10 9.20 23.43
C GLU A 259 -6.39 9.00 24.92
N LYS A 260 -6.22 7.78 25.43
CA LYS A 260 -6.64 7.37 26.78
C LYS A 260 -5.47 7.10 27.71
N THR A 261 -4.30 6.78 27.17
CA THR A 261 -3.11 6.43 27.95
C THR A 261 -2.45 7.66 28.60
N THR A 262 -1.83 7.45 29.76
CA THR A 262 -0.97 8.44 30.42
C THR A 262 0.51 8.25 30.09
N GLU A 263 0.86 7.20 29.34
CA GLU A 263 2.25 6.85 29.02
C GLU A 263 2.68 7.29 27.61
N ALA A 264 1.85 8.09 26.93
CA ALA A 264 2.16 8.60 25.60
C ALA A 264 3.15 9.76 25.65
N VAL A 265 4.19 9.68 24.82
CA VAL A 265 5.15 10.77 24.58
C VAL A 265 5.23 11.06 23.09
N VAL A 266 5.52 12.31 22.74
CA VAL A 266 5.70 12.75 21.36
C VAL A 266 7.14 13.24 21.13
N LEU A 267 7.75 12.76 20.06
CA LEU A 267 9.02 13.30 19.55
C LEU A 267 8.74 14.14 18.29
N PRO A 268 9.23 15.38 18.22
CA PRO A 268 9.19 16.17 16.99
C PRO A 268 9.92 15.46 15.84
N LEU A 269 9.32 15.44 14.66
CA LEU A 269 9.87 14.84 13.45
C LEU A 269 10.11 15.91 12.38
N GLU A 270 11.39 16.25 12.17
CA GLU A 270 11.83 17.25 11.19
C GLU A 270 12.50 16.58 9.97
N ALA A 271 11.76 15.68 9.32
CA ALA A 271 12.28 14.84 8.22
C ALA A 271 11.60 15.10 6.85
N GLY A 272 10.95 16.26 6.69
CA GLY A 272 10.21 16.59 5.46
C GLY A 272 9.04 15.63 5.19
N TRP A 273 8.22 15.36 6.22
CA TRP A 273 7.10 14.42 6.16
C TRP A 273 5.91 14.97 5.34
N ASN A 274 5.25 14.08 4.59
CA ASN A 274 4.00 14.36 3.87
C ASN A 274 3.13 13.09 3.72
N ASP A 275 1.81 13.18 3.91
CA ASP A 275 0.87 12.04 3.82
C ASP A 275 0.44 11.66 2.39
N VAL A 276 0.78 12.50 1.40
CA VAL A 276 0.40 12.36 -0.02
C VAL A 276 -1.10 12.03 -0.19
N GLY A 277 -1.95 12.84 0.44
CA GLY A 277 -3.39 12.64 0.43
C GLY A 277 -4.11 13.14 -0.82
N SER A 278 -3.48 13.98 -1.64
CA SER A 278 -4.12 14.67 -2.78
C SER A 278 -3.13 15.00 -3.91
N TRP A 279 -3.68 15.39 -5.06
CA TRP A 279 -2.89 15.94 -6.17
C TRP A 279 -2.15 17.23 -5.82
N ASP A 280 -2.71 18.05 -4.92
CA ASP A 280 -2.04 19.25 -4.41
C ASP A 280 -0.76 18.90 -3.64
N ALA A 281 -0.80 17.84 -2.84
CA ALA A 281 0.38 17.35 -2.14
C ALA A 281 1.46 16.89 -3.12
N LEU A 282 1.07 16.18 -4.19
CA LEU A 282 2.00 15.78 -5.25
C LEU A 282 2.58 16.96 -6.02
N TRP A 283 1.77 18.00 -6.30
CA TRP A 283 2.26 19.20 -6.95
C TRP A 283 3.23 19.99 -6.07
N ALA A 284 2.95 20.10 -4.76
CA ALA A 284 3.80 20.81 -3.81
C ALA A 284 5.16 20.12 -3.57
N MET A 285 5.21 18.79 -3.73
CA MET A 285 6.45 18.02 -3.66
C MET A 285 7.21 17.95 -4.98
N ALA A 286 6.54 18.22 -6.10
CA ALA A 286 7.17 18.22 -7.41
C ALA A 286 7.97 19.51 -7.63
N SER A 287 8.86 19.49 -8.62
CA SER A 287 9.62 20.65 -9.06
C SER A 287 8.91 21.31 -10.24
N PRO A 288 8.06 22.34 -10.03
CA PRO A 288 7.41 23.01 -11.13
C PRO A 288 8.42 23.76 -12.01
N ASP A 289 8.09 23.91 -13.29
CA ASP A 289 8.90 24.69 -14.22
C ASP A 289 8.66 26.20 -14.11
N GLY A 290 9.26 26.98 -15.02
CA GLY A 290 9.14 28.44 -15.03
C GLY A 290 7.72 29.01 -15.17
N ASN A 291 6.74 28.20 -15.55
CA ASN A 291 5.32 28.58 -15.63
C ASN A 291 4.49 28.06 -14.43
N GLY A 292 5.12 27.42 -13.44
CA GLY A 292 4.43 26.79 -12.32
C GLY A 292 3.80 25.44 -12.67
N ASP A 293 4.08 24.91 -13.86
CA ASP A 293 3.54 23.61 -14.29
C ASP A 293 4.39 22.46 -13.79
N VAL A 294 3.75 21.36 -13.43
CA VAL A 294 4.39 20.07 -13.16
C VAL A 294 4.06 19.14 -14.33
N VAL A 295 5.08 18.54 -14.92
CA VAL A 295 4.96 17.69 -16.11
C VAL A 295 5.63 16.36 -15.89
N ILE A 296 4.86 15.27 -16.04
CA ILE A 296 5.33 13.89 -15.88
C ILE A 296 4.87 13.08 -17.09
N GLY A 297 5.80 12.41 -17.77
CA GLY A 297 5.53 11.58 -18.95
C GLY A 297 5.50 12.37 -20.27
N ASP A 298 4.88 11.79 -21.29
CA ASP A 298 4.81 12.36 -22.64
C ASP A 298 3.72 13.44 -22.73
N VAL A 299 4.11 14.70 -22.52
CA VAL A 299 3.20 15.85 -22.48
C VAL A 299 3.68 16.96 -23.40
N VAL A 300 2.81 17.38 -24.32
CA VAL A 300 2.99 18.58 -25.14
C VAL A 300 2.06 19.67 -24.62
N ARG A 301 2.62 20.83 -24.31
CA ARG A 301 1.84 21.95 -23.74
C ARG A 301 2.14 23.26 -24.43
N LYS A 302 1.14 24.13 -24.52
CA LYS A 302 1.23 25.47 -25.08
C LYS A 302 0.35 26.43 -24.29
N ASP A 303 0.90 27.57 -23.88
CA ASP A 303 0.17 28.61 -23.14
C ASP A 303 -0.51 28.07 -21.86
N THR A 304 0.23 27.28 -21.06
CA THR A 304 -0.23 26.70 -19.80
C THR A 304 0.46 27.33 -18.58
N ARG A 305 -0.23 27.34 -17.42
CA ARG A 305 0.29 27.85 -16.15
C ARG A 305 -0.26 27.10 -14.94
N ASN A 306 0.53 27.02 -13.87
CA ASN A 306 0.12 26.54 -12.54
C ASN A 306 -0.65 25.19 -12.56
N SER A 307 -0.35 24.31 -13.51
CA SER A 307 -1.11 23.08 -13.77
C SER A 307 -0.28 21.83 -13.51
N TYR A 308 -0.95 20.70 -13.26
CA TYR A 308 -0.32 19.39 -13.07
C TYR A 308 -0.73 18.48 -14.24
N PHE A 309 0.25 18.03 -15.04
CA PHE A 309 0.04 17.13 -16.16
C PHE A 309 0.81 15.83 -15.93
N ARG A 310 0.10 14.71 -15.93
CA ARG A 310 0.70 13.38 -15.85
C ARG A 310 0.15 12.48 -16.94
N ALA A 311 1.02 12.09 -17.85
CA ALA A 311 0.76 11.09 -18.88
C ALA A 311 1.46 9.78 -18.51
N THR A 312 0.71 8.68 -18.48
CA THR A 312 1.27 7.38 -18.12
C THR A 312 1.48 6.51 -19.36
N THR A 313 0.57 6.60 -20.34
CA THR A 313 0.59 5.69 -21.49
C THR A 313 0.48 6.34 -22.85
N ARG A 314 -0.24 7.45 -22.97
CA ARG A 314 -0.45 8.15 -24.25
C ARG A 314 0.06 9.60 -24.16
N LEU A 315 0.31 10.20 -25.32
CA LEU A 315 0.63 11.63 -25.41
C LEU A 315 -0.54 12.47 -24.87
N LEU A 316 -0.24 13.36 -23.92
CA LEU A 316 -1.16 14.38 -23.41
C LEU A 316 -0.85 15.73 -24.06
N ALA A 317 -1.84 16.34 -24.72
CA ALA A 317 -1.71 17.68 -25.29
C ALA A 317 -2.58 18.69 -24.53
N ALA A 318 -1.98 19.77 -24.01
CA ALA A 318 -2.68 20.83 -23.27
C ALA A 318 -2.43 22.21 -23.89
N VAL A 319 -3.50 22.96 -24.20
CA VAL A 319 -3.40 24.28 -24.84
C VAL A 319 -4.29 25.30 -24.13
N GLY A 320 -3.70 26.39 -23.62
CA GLY A 320 -4.45 27.52 -23.07
C GLY A 320 -5.15 27.24 -21.73
N VAL A 321 -4.66 26.29 -20.94
CA VAL A 321 -5.26 25.91 -19.65
C VAL A 321 -4.40 26.35 -18.46
N GLU A 322 -5.05 26.77 -17.38
CA GLU A 322 -4.39 27.22 -16.15
C GLU A 322 -5.08 26.61 -14.92
N GLY A 323 -4.29 26.25 -13.90
CA GLY A 323 -4.81 25.76 -12.62
C GLY A 323 -5.54 24.41 -12.73
N VAL A 324 -5.14 23.55 -13.66
CA VAL A 324 -5.79 22.24 -13.87
C VAL A 324 -4.90 21.09 -13.45
N VAL A 325 -5.52 20.00 -13.01
CA VAL A 325 -4.89 18.69 -12.83
C VAL A 325 -5.42 17.79 -13.93
N VAL A 326 -4.51 17.31 -14.77
CA VAL A 326 -4.80 16.35 -15.85
C VAL A 326 -3.96 15.11 -15.65
N VAL A 327 -4.63 13.98 -15.48
CA VAL A 327 -3.98 12.69 -15.21
C VAL A 327 -4.53 11.66 -16.18
N GLU A 328 -3.65 11.13 -17.02
CA GLU A 328 -3.95 10.08 -18.01
C GLU A 328 -3.36 8.75 -17.55
N THR A 329 -4.20 7.72 -17.60
CA THR A 329 -3.88 6.29 -17.47
C THR A 329 -4.36 5.55 -18.73
N ASP A 330 -4.02 4.28 -18.87
CA ASP A 330 -4.39 3.51 -20.07
C ASP A 330 -5.90 3.39 -20.29
N ASP A 331 -6.68 3.40 -19.21
CA ASP A 331 -8.12 3.21 -19.17
C ASP A 331 -8.93 4.46 -18.81
N SER A 332 -8.30 5.54 -18.32
CA SER A 332 -9.03 6.69 -17.77
C SER A 332 -8.26 8.00 -17.87
N VAL A 333 -9.01 9.10 -17.96
CA VAL A 333 -8.46 10.46 -17.88
C VAL A 333 -9.24 11.23 -16.83
N LEU A 334 -8.54 11.81 -15.87
CA LEU A 334 -9.09 12.80 -14.96
C LEU A 334 -8.68 14.20 -15.42
N VAL A 335 -9.65 15.10 -15.46
CA VAL A 335 -9.44 16.54 -15.59
C VAL A 335 -10.21 17.22 -14.46
N CYS A 336 -9.53 17.93 -13.58
CA CYS A 336 -10.17 18.76 -12.58
C CYS A 336 -9.46 20.10 -12.38
N SER A 337 -10.19 21.08 -11.86
CA SER A 337 -9.55 22.28 -11.32
C SER A 337 -8.77 21.90 -10.07
N LYS A 338 -7.59 22.50 -9.91
CA LYS A 338 -6.73 22.30 -8.73
C LYS A 338 -7.47 22.62 -7.43
N ASP A 339 -8.33 23.63 -7.42
CA ASP A 339 -9.13 24.02 -6.25
C ASP A 339 -10.26 23.03 -5.90
N ARG A 340 -10.52 22.03 -6.76
CA ARG A 340 -11.59 21.04 -6.59
C ARG A 340 -11.10 19.61 -6.55
N VAL A 341 -9.83 19.40 -6.19
CA VAL A 341 -9.25 18.06 -6.05
C VAL A 341 -10.00 17.18 -5.04
N GLN A 342 -10.60 17.78 -4.00
CA GLN A 342 -11.40 17.01 -3.02
C GLN A 342 -12.67 16.38 -3.63
N ASP A 343 -13.20 16.94 -4.71
CA ASP A 343 -14.42 16.46 -5.37
C ASP A 343 -14.19 15.16 -6.17
N ILE A 344 -12.95 14.70 -6.35
CA ILE A 344 -12.65 13.42 -7.03
C ILE A 344 -13.38 12.25 -6.36
N LYS A 345 -13.57 12.32 -5.04
CA LYS A 345 -14.29 11.29 -4.29
C LYS A 345 -15.71 11.07 -4.82
N SER A 346 -16.44 12.13 -5.21
CA SER A 346 -17.80 11.96 -5.73
C SER A 346 -17.82 11.26 -7.08
N VAL A 347 -16.80 11.49 -7.92
CA VAL A 347 -16.65 10.77 -9.21
C VAL A 347 -16.39 9.29 -8.96
N VAL A 348 -15.51 8.96 -8.02
CA VAL A 348 -15.22 7.56 -7.64
C VAL A 348 -16.47 6.87 -7.10
N ASP A 349 -17.25 7.56 -6.25
CA ASP A 349 -18.49 7.02 -5.68
C ASP A 349 -19.55 6.80 -6.78
N GLU A 350 -19.66 7.69 -7.76
CA GLU A 350 -20.54 7.52 -8.92
C GLU A 350 -20.11 6.32 -9.78
N LEU A 351 -18.82 6.19 -10.10
CA LEU A 351 -18.30 5.05 -10.86
C LEU A 351 -18.57 3.72 -10.13
N ARG A 352 -18.38 3.69 -8.81
CA ARG A 352 -18.68 2.52 -7.99
C ARG A 352 -20.17 2.18 -8.05
N SER A 353 -21.06 3.17 -7.99
CA SER A 353 -22.52 2.95 -8.11
C SER A 353 -22.94 2.34 -9.46
N LYS A 354 -22.13 2.58 -10.50
CA LYS A 354 -22.31 2.03 -11.85
C LYS A 354 -21.58 0.69 -12.08
N ASN A 355 -20.97 0.11 -11.05
CA ASN A 355 -20.15 -1.11 -11.13
C ASN A 355 -19.09 -1.05 -12.23
N ARG A 356 -18.38 0.08 -12.28
CA ARG A 356 -17.32 0.34 -13.27
C ARG A 356 -15.99 -0.25 -12.80
N ASP A 357 -15.33 -0.99 -13.70
CA ASP A 357 -14.05 -1.65 -13.41
C ASP A 357 -12.91 -0.65 -13.12
N GLU A 358 -13.00 0.59 -13.64
CA GLU A 358 -11.98 1.65 -13.46
C GLU A 358 -11.87 2.17 -12.02
N VAL A 359 -12.67 1.67 -11.07
CA VAL A 359 -12.46 1.94 -9.63
C VAL A 359 -11.70 0.79 -8.98
N VAL A 360 -11.91 -0.43 -9.47
CA VAL A 360 -11.48 -1.66 -8.81
C VAL A 360 -10.13 -2.12 -9.33
N LEU A 361 -10.02 -2.25 -10.65
CA LEU A 361 -8.89 -2.87 -11.32
C LEU A 361 -8.02 -1.80 -11.99
N ASN A 362 -6.72 -2.02 -11.91
CA ASN A 362 -5.82 -1.50 -12.92
C ASN A 362 -5.78 -2.52 -14.07
N ASN A 363 -5.45 -2.11 -15.29
CA ASN A 363 -5.37 -3.04 -16.43
C ASN A 363 -4.33 -4.15 -16.17
N THR A 364 -3.36 -3.93 -15.28
CA THR A 364 -2.37 -4.92 -14.86
C THR A 364 -2.71 -5.54 -13.50
N VAL A 365 -2.68 -6.86 -13.45
CA VAL A 365 -2.98 -7.68 -12.27
C VAL A 365 -1.77 -8.54 -11.91
N TYR A 366 -1.33 -8.46 -10.65
CA TYR A 366 -0.14 -9.15 -10.15
C TYR A 366 -0.47 -10.53 -9.55
N ARG A 367 0.43 -11.49 -9.78
CA ARG A 367 0.33 -12.89 -9.34
C ARG A 367 1.70 -13.39 -8.88
N PRO A 368 1.77 -14.48 -8.11
CA PRO A 368 3.05 -15.06 -7.66
C PRO A 368 4.01 -15.38 -8.79
N TRP A 369 3.47 -15.88 -9.90
CA TRP A 369 4.24 -16.25 -11.08
C TRP A 369 4.59 -15.07 -12.00
N GLY A 370 4.09 -13.86 -11.72
CA GLY A 370 4.30 -12.69 -12.57
C GLY A 370 3.08 -11.77 -12.62
N SER A 371 2.60 -11.44 -13.81
CA SER A 371 1.44 -10.56 -13.97
C SER A 371 0.72 -10.80 -15.29
N TYR A 372 -0.50 -10.29 -15.40
CA TYR A 372 -1.15 -10.13 -16.70
C TYR A 372 -1.74 -8.74 -16.84
N LYS A 373 -1.73 -8.20 -18.06
CA LYS A 373 -2.37 -6.95 -18.43
C LYS A 373 -3.50 -7.21 -19.42
N CYS A 374 -4.71 -6.76 -19.12
CA CYS A 374 -5.79 -6.72 -20.09
C CYS A 374 -5.49 -5.63 -21.12
N MET A 375 -5.31 -6.03 -22.38
CA MET A 375 -4.97 -5.12 -23.49
C MET A 375 -6.22 -4.68 -24.24
N ASP A 376 -7.16 -5.60 -24.42
CA ASP A 376 -8.42 -5.36 -25.12
C ASP A 376 -9.50 -6.33 -24.61
N ARG A 377 -10.76 -5.90 -24.64
CA ARG A 377 -11.90 -6.71 -24.17
C ARG A 377 -13.18 -6.22 -24.80
N GLU A 378 -13.89 -7.12 -25.47
CA GLU A 378 -15.24 -6.88 -25.97
C GLU A 378 -16.13 -8.11 -25.73
N GLN A 379 -17.35 -8.07 -26.27
CA GLN A 379 -18.24 -9.22 -26.23
C GLN A 379 -17.65 -10.38 -27.06
N GLY A 380 -17.28 -11.47 -26.39
CA GLY A 380 -16.84 -12.71 -27.03
C GLY A 380 -15.32 -12.90 -27.11
N PHE A 381 -14.52 -11.87 -26.80
CA PHE A 381 -13.06 -12.03 -26.70
C PHE A 381 -12.40 -11.14 -25.63
N GLN A 382 -11.22 -11.56 -25.18
CA GLN A 382 -10.35 -10.78 -24.32
C GLN A 382 -8.89 -11.03 -24.70
N VAL A 383 -8.10 -9.97 -24.81
CA VAL A 383 -6.66 -10.06 -25.08
C VAL A 383 -5.89 -9.69 -23.83
N LYS A 384 -5.00 -10.57 -23.39
CA LYS A 384 -4.11 -10.35 -22.25
C LYS A 384 -2.65 -10.40 -22.70
N ARG A 385 -1.83 -9.51 -22.16
CA ARG A 385 -0.37 -9.69 -22.15
C ARG A 385 0.00 -10.33 -20.82
N ILE A 386 0.52 -11.55 -20.84
CA ILE A 386 0.93 -12.27 -19.64
C ILE A 386 2.46 -12.23 -19.55
N THR A 387 2.98 -11.90 -18.38
CA THR A 387 4.41 -11.93 -18.08
C THR A 387 4.67 -12.94 -16.98
N VAL A 388 5.49 -13.95 -17.25
CA VAL A 388 5.85 -15.03 -16.30
C VAL A 388 7.31 -14.89 -15.90
N LYS A 389 7.58 -14.84 -14.60
CA LYS A 389 8.94 -14.74 -14.04
C LYS A 389 9.78 -15.97 -14.40
N PRO A 390 11.12 -15.83 -14.48
CA PRO A 390 12.02 -16.97 -14.64
C PRO A 390 11.71 -18.11 -13.66
N GLY A 391 11.62 -19.34 -14.16
CA GLY A 391 11.33 -20.54 -13.37
C GLY A 391 9.91 -20.65 -12.81
N ALA A 392 9.03 -19.66 -13.03
CA ALA A 392 7.66 -19.68 -12.52
C ALA A 392 6.68 -20.35 -13.50
N SER A 393 5.50 -20.70 -12.99
CA SER A 393 4.44 -21.32 -13.79
C SER A 393 3.04 -20.85 -13.40
N LEU A 394 2.09 -20.99 -14.30
CA LEU A 394 0.68 -20.85 -13.97
C LEU A 394 0.18 -22.18 -13.36
N SER A 395 -0.99 -22.15 -12.72
CA SER A 395 -1.62 -23.39 -12.21
C SER A 395 -1.91 -24.32 -13.38
N LEU A 396 -1.91 -25.63 -13.11
CA LEU A 396 -2.52 -26.58 -14.05
C LEU A 396 -4.03 -26.34 -14.01
N GLN A 397 -4.62 -25.98 -15.14
CA GLN A 397 -5.99 -25.48 -15.18
C GLN A 397 -6.72 -25.93 -16.45
N MET A 398 -8.04 -25.76 -16.43
CA MET A 398 -8.89 -25.84 -17.62
C MET A 398 -9.98 -24.76 -17.55
N HIS A 399 -10.61 -24.52 -18.70
CA HIS A 399 -11.76 -23.62 -18.83
C HIS A 399 -12.90 -24.34 -19.53
N HIS A 400 -14.14 -24.11 -19.08
CA HIS A 400 -15.30 -24.76 -19.68
C HIS A 400 -15.88 -23.97 -20.86
N HIS A 401 -15.76 -22.64 -20.84
CA HIS A 401 -16.54 -21.76 -21.73
C HIS A 401 -15.68 -20.93 -22.69
N ARG A 402 -14.35 -21.02 -22.60
CA ARG A 402 -13.43 -20.34 -23.52
C ARG A 402 -12.33 -21.25 -24.07
N ALA A 403 -11.89 -20.92 -25.28
CA ALA A 403 -10.63 -21.37 -25.85
C ALA A 403 -9.62 -20.23 -25.81
N GLU A 404 -8.34 -20.56 -25.94
CA GLU A 404 -7.25 -19.59 -25.86
C GLU A 404 -6.25 -19.78 -26.99
N HIS A 405 -5.68 -18.68 -27.48
CA HIS A 405 -4.55 -18.70 -28.40
C HIS A 405 -3.39 -17.96 -27.75
N TRP A 406 -2.26 -18.63 -27.60
CA TRP A 406 -1.07 -18.08 -26.97
C TRP A 406 0.03 -17.85 -27.99
N ILE A 407 0.60 -16.64 -28.01
CA ILE A 407 1.71 -16.26 -28.88
C ILE A 407 2.85 -15.77 -28.00
N VAL A 408 4.02 -16.40 -28.11
CA VAL A 408 5.22 -15.99 -27.37
C VAL A 408 5.80 -14.74 -28.02
N VAL A 409 5.87 -13.65 -27.26
CA VAL A 409 6.45 -12.38 -27.70
C VAL A 409 7.93 -12.29 -27.33
N LYS A 410 8.29 -12.81 -26.16
CA LYS A 410 9.65 -12.74 -25.62
C LYS A 410 9.99 -13.96 -24.78
N GLY A 411 11.18 -14.52 -24.94
CA GLY A 411 11.67 -15.66 -24.17
C GLY A 411 11.15 -17.01 -24.66
N GLU A 412 11.15 -18.01 -23.78
CA GLU A 412 10.74 -19.38 -24.09
C GLU A 412 9.60 -19.82 -23.16
N ALA A 413 8.60 -20.49 -23.74
CA ALA A 413 7.47 -21.05 -23.02
C ALA A 413 7.49 -22.57 -23.10
N LYS A 414 7.32 -23.22 -21.96
CA LYS A 414 6.97 -24.64 -21.91
C LYS A 414 5.47 -24.74 -21.64
N VAL A 415 4.72 -25.25 -22.61
CA VAL A 415 3.28 -25.36 -22.56
C VAL A 415 2.88 -26.82 -22.44
N THR A 416 2.21 -27.17 -21.34
CA THR A 416 1.49 -28.44 -21.23
C THR A 416 0.09 -28.24 -21.83
N ARG A 417 -0.32 -29.09 -22.77
CA ARG A 417 -1.64 -29.07 -23.42
C ARG A 417 -2.17 -30.50 -23.57
N GLY A 418 -3.08 -30.90 -22.69
CA GLY A 418 -3.51 -32.29 -22.58
C GLY A 418 -2.31 -33.19 -22.26
N ASP A 419 -2.05 -34.16 -23.12
CA ASP A 419 -0.91 -35.09 -22.99
C ASP A 419 0.37 -34.60 -23.69
N GLU A 420 0.33 -33.43 -24.35
CA GLU A 420 1.46 -32.86 -25.08
C GLU A 420 2.22 -31.83 -24.25
N ILE A 421 3.54 -31.82 -24.39
CA ILE A 421 4.42 -30.75 -23.89
C ILE A 421 5.08 -30.08 -25.09
N LEU A 422 4.85 -28.79 -25.25
CA LEU A 422 5.35 -27.97 -26.35
C LEU A 422 6.38 -26.98 -25.81
N MET A 423 7.52 -26.85 -26.49
CA MET A 423 8.47 -25.76 -26.27
C MET A 423 8.25 -24.72 -27.37
N LEU A 424 7.93 -23.49 -26.97
CA LEU A 424 7.65 -22.38 -27.88
C LEU A 424 8.67 -21.26 -27.64
N SER A 425 9.32 -20.82 -28.71
CA SER A 425 10.18 -19.64 -28.74
C SER A 425 9.43 -18.43 -29.30
N GLU A 426 10.08 -17.27 -29.32
CA GLU A 426 9.52 -16.02 -29.85
C GLU A 426 8.87 -16.19 -31.23
N ASN A 427 7.70 -15.56 -31.40
CA ASN A 427 6.84 -15.62 -32.59
C ASN A 427 6.22 -17.00 -32.89
N GLN A 428 6.41 -18.00 -32.04
CA GLN A 428 5.65 -19.25 -32.09
C GLN A 428 4.37 -19.15 -31.28
N SER A 429 3.39 -20.00 -31.60
CA SER A 429 2.07 -19.96 -30.96
C SER A 429 1.46 -21.33 -30.78
N THR A 430 0.47 -21.42 -29.91
CA THR A 430 -0.34 -22.61 -29.71
C THR A 430 -1.79 -22.24 -29.45
N TYR A 431 -2.70 -23.14 -29.83
CA TYR A 431 -4.12 -23.07 -29.53
C TYR A 431 -4.44 -24.04 -28.39
N ILE A 432 -5.18 -23.56 -27.40
CA ILE A 432 -5.69 -24.29 -26.24
C ILE A 432 -7.20 -24.48 -26.43
N PRO A 433 -7.65 -25.70 -26.78
CA PRO A 433 -9.08 -25.96 -26.97
C PRO A 433 -9.87 -25.90 -25.66
N LEU A 434 -11.18 -25.66 -25.78
CA LEU A 434 -12.15 -25.76 -24.68
C LEU A 434 -12.04 -27.09 -23.95
N GLY A 435 -12.05 -27.05 -22.62
CA GLY A 435 -12.01 -28.25 -21.77
C GLY A 435 -10.68 -29.01 -21.79
N VAL A 436 -9.63 -28.48 -22.42
CA VAL A 436 -8.30 -29.10 -22.38
C VAL A 436 -7.52 -28.59 -21.18
N ILE A 437 -6.99 -29.53 -20.40
CA ILE A 437 -6.09 -29.22 -19.28
C ILE A 437 -4.78 -28.65 -19.84
N HIS A 438 -4.35 -27.52 -19.30
CA HIS A 438 -3.15 -26.84 -19.78
C HIS A 438 -2.39 -26.12 -18.67
N ARG A 439 -1.11 -25.85 -18.92
CA ARG A 439 -0.21 -25.08 -18.04
C ARG A 439 0.81 -24.32 -18.87
N LEU A 440 1.11 -23.10 -18.45
CA LEU A 440 2.21 -22.30 -18.96
C LEU A 440 3.35 -22.27 -17.93
N GLU A 441 4.57 -22.56 -18.36
CA GLU A 441 5.79 -22.48 -17.55
C GLU A 441 6.83 -21.61 -18.27
N ASN A 442 7.59 -20.82 -17.52
CA ASN A 442 8.79 -20.16 -18.01
C ASN A 442 10.04 -20.94 -17.55
N PRO A 443 10.61 -21.81 -18.40
CA PRO A 443 11.82 -22.55 -18.06
C PRO A 443 13.11 -21.72 -18.16
N GLY A 444 13.03 -20.50 -18.70
CA GLY A 444 14.19 -19.67 -18.98
C GLY A 444 14.65 -18.80 -17.80
N GLU A 445 15.75 -18.08 -18.03
CA GLU A 445 16.36 -17.17 -17.06
C GLU A 445 15.89 -15.71 -17.20
N ILE A 446 15.14 -15.40 -18.26
CA ILE A 446 14.54 -14.08 -18.50
C ILE A 446 13.01 -14.14 -18.38
N PRO A 447 12.33 -13.01 -18.11
CA PRO A 447 10.87 -12.98 -18.12
C PRO A 447 10.30 -13.42 -19.48
N LEU A 448 9.37 -14.37 -19.43
CA LEU A 448 8.56 -14.81 -20.57
C LEU A 448 7.41 -13.83 -20.74
N GLU A 449 7.18 -13.37 -21.96
CA GLU A 449 6.00 -12.58 -22.31
C GLU A 449 5.19 -13.28 -23.40
N LEU A 450 3.88 -13.40 -23.20
CA LEU A 450 2.95 -13.86 -24.22
C LEU A 450 1.77 -12.91 -24.41
N ILE A 451 1.18 -12.97 -25.60
CA ILE A 451 -0.18 -12.51 -25.85
C ILE A 451 -1.10 -13.72 -25.81
N GLU A 452 -2.11 -13.64 -24.95
CA GLU A 452 -3.20 -14.58 -24.86
C GLU A 452 -4.46 -13.92 -25.45
N VAL A 453 -5.05 -14.57 -26.45
CA VAL A 453 -6.37 -14.22 -26.98
C VAL A 453 -7.36 -15.26 -26.48
N GLN A 454 -8.25 -14.85 -25.60
CA GLN A 454 -9.35 -15.68 -25.11
C GLN A 454 -10.58 -15.45 -26.01
N SER A 455 -11.30 -16.52 -26.35
CA SER A 455 -12.53 -16.45 -27.15
C SER A 455 -13.56 -17.43 -26.63
N GLY A 456 -14.78 -16.97 -26.39
CA GLY A 456 -15.81 -17.79 -25.77
C GLY A 456 -17.08 -17.03 -25.39
N SER A 457 -18.10 -17.78 -24.95
CA SER A 457 -19.37 -17.20 -24.48
C SER A 457 -19.26 -16.59 -23.08
N TYR A 458 -18.25 -17.00 -22.32
CA TYR A 458 -17.96 -16.48 -20.98
C TYR A 458 -16.44 -16.43 -20.74
N LEU A 459 -15.96 -15.30 -20.22
CA LEU A 459 -14.53 -14.99 -20.07
C LEU A 459 -14.14 -14.62 -18.63
N GLY A 460 -15.03 -14.88 -17.66
CA GLY A 460 -14.77 -14.63 -16.24
C GLY A 460 -13.62 -15.49 -15.70
N GLU A 461 -12.91 -14.98 -14.69
CA GLU A 461 -11.83 -15.70 -14.01
C GLU A 461 -12.36 -16.85 -13.12
N ASP A 462 -13.67 -16.90 -12.87
CA ASP A 462 -14.39 -17.97 -12.18
C ASP A 462 -14.67 -19.20 -13.07
N ASP A 463 -14.45 -19.10 -14.39
CA ASP A 463 -14.45 -20.27 -15.30
C ASP A 463 -13.18 -21.14 -15.16
N ILE A 464 -12.22 -20.70 -14.35
CA ILE A 464 -10.93 -21.37 -14.19
C ILE A 464 -11.03 -22.48 -13.15
N VAL A 465 -10.98 -23.74 -13.61
CA VAL A 465 -10.85 -24.90 -12.71
C VAL A 465 -9.37 -25.21 -12.53
N ARG A 466 -8.87 -25.10 -11.29
CA ARG A 466 -7.47 -25.37 -10.94
C ARG A 466 -7.32 -26.80 -10.42
N LEU A 467 -6.42 -27.56 -11.03
CA LEU A 467 -6.15 -28.96 -10.71
C LEU A 467 -4.87 -29.12 -9.88
N ASP A 468 -3.87 -28.28 -10.13
CA ASP A 468 -2.64 -28.20 -9.34
C ASP A 468 -2.17 -26.73 -9.28
N ASP A 469 -2.30 -26.13 -8.10
CA ASP A 469 -1.85 -24.77 -7.83
C ASP A 469 -0.85 -24.72 -6.67
N GLN A 470 0.42 -24.54 -7.02
CA GLN A 470 1.51 -24.38 -6.06
C GLN A 470 1.35 -23.10 -5.22
N TYR A 471 0.57 -22.13 -5.73
CA TYR A 471 0.41 -20.82 -5.10
C TYR A 471 -0.80 -20.70 -4.17
N GLY A 472 -1.69 -21.70 -4.09
CA GLY A 472 -2.81 -21.74 -3.14
C GLY A 472 -3.90 -20.70 -3.40
N ARG A 473 -4.33 -20.57 -4.66
CA ARG A 473 -5.44 -19.74 -5.14
C ARG A 473 -6.73 -20.54 -5.30
#